data_AF-A0A099NK84-F1
#
_entry.id   AF-A0A099NK84-F1
#
_cell.length_a   1.000
_cell.length_b   1.000
_cell.length_c   1.000
_cell.angle_alpha   90.00
_cell.angle_beta   90.00
_cell.angle_gamma   90.00
#
_symmetry.space_group_name_H-M   'P 1'
#
loop_
_entity.id
_entity.type
_entity.pdbx_description
1 polymer ?
#
loop_
_entity_poly.entity_id
_entity_poly.type
_entity_poly.pdbx_seq_one_letter_code
_entity_poly.pdbx_strand_id
1 'polypeptide(L)' 'VSVEIAKFDFSHPFASLKGSDNVISIKTDRYPNPLIIQGAGAGADVTAMGVLGD' A
#
# COMPACT_ATOMS: atom_id res chain seq x y z
N VAL A 1 -7.53 -16.17 0.66
CA VAL A 1 -6.32 -15.45 0.22
C VAL A 1 -6.17 -15.69 -1.26
N SER A 2 -6.03 -14.65 -2.06
CA SER A 2 -5.89 -14.70 -3.52
C SER A 2 -4.89 -13.64 -3.99
N VAL A 3 -4.29 -13.87 -5.15
CA VAL A 3 -3.44 -12.90 -5.86
C VAL A 3 -3.97 -12.85 -7.29
N GLU A 4 -4.36 -11.67 -7.75
CA GLU A 4 -5.00 -11.49 -9.04
C GLU A 4 -4.73 -10.10 -9.60
N ILE A 5 -4.93 -9.96 -10.91
CA ILE A 5 -5.02 -8.65 -11.55
C ILE A 5 -6.46 -8.17 -11.37
N ALA A 6 -6.62 -7.02 -10.72
CA ALA A 6 -7.92 -6.38 -10.50
C ALA A 6 -7.97 -5.00 -11.17
N LYS A 7 -9.19 -4.58 -11.55
CA LYS A 7 -9.43 -3.25 -12.13
C LYS A 7 -9.91 -2.29 -11.03
N PHE A 8 -9.47 -1.04 -11.13
CA PHE A 8 -9.88 0.05 -10.24
C PHE A 8 -10.22 1.29 -11.08
N ASP A 9 -11.17 2.09 -10.61
CA ASP A 9 -11.43 3.41 -11.19
C ASP A 9 -10.21 4.33 -11.07
N PHE A 10 -10.09 5.29 -12.00
CA PHE A 10 -8.99 6.26 -11.98
C PHE A 10 -8.96 7.14 -10.73
N SER A 11 -10.08 7.29 -10.03
CA SER A 11 -10.18 8.01 -8.76
C SER A 11 -9.74 7.17 -7.55
N HIS A 12 -9.52 5.87 -7.73
CA HIS A 12 -9.15 4.98 -6.64
C HIS A 12 -7.69 5.22 -6.21
N PRO A 13 -7.35 5.18 -4.89
CA PRO A 13 -5.98 5.40 -4.42
C PRO A 13 -4.93 4.47 -5.04
N PHE A 14 -5.30 3.27 -5.49
CA PHE A 14 -4.38 2.34 -6.15
C PHE A 14 -4.01 2.78 -7.58
N ALA A 15 -4.77 3.71 -8.17
CA ALA A 15 -4.50 4.26 -9.50
C ALA A 15 -3.56 5.48 -9.48
N SER A 16 -3.16 5.97 -8.29
CA SER A 16 -2.31 7.17 -8.12
C SER A 16 -0.89 6.87 -7.59
N LEU A 17 -0.45 5.61 -7.64
CA LEU A 17 0.89 5.19 -7.23
C LEU A 17 1.97 5.80 -8.12
N LYS A 18 3.12 6.14 -7.52
CA LYS A 18 4.28 6.70 -8.23
C LYS A 18 5.47 5.75 -8.10
N GLY A 19 6.18 5.52 -9.21
CA GLY A 19 7.41 4.72 -9.20
C GLY A 19 7.18 3.30 -8.66
N SER A 20 7.88 2.96 -7.59
CA SER A 20 7.83 1.66 -6.89
C SER A 20 7.05 1.72 -5.57
N ASP A 21 6.06 2.60 -5.48
CA ASP A 21 5.17 2.64 -4.32
C ASP A 21 4.35 1.35 -4.23
N ASN A 22 4.31 0.77 -3.03
CA ASN A 22 3.30 -0.22 -2.67
C ASN A 22 2.17 0.47 -1.91
N VAL A 23 0.99 -0.14 -1.92
CA VAL A 23 -0.17 0.34 -1.18
C VAL A 23 -0.95 -0.81 -0.56
N ILE A 24 -1.47 -0.58 0.65
CA ILE A 24 -2.38 -1.49 1.33
C ILE A 24 -3.60 -0.71 1.83
N SER A 25 -4.76 -1.33 1.70
CA SER A 25 -6.04 -0.82 2.19
C SER A 25 -6.54 -1.72 3.31
N ILE A 26 -6.69 -1.17 4.52
CA ILE A 26 -7.11 -1.91 5.70
C ILE A 26 -8.49 -1.40 6.12
N LYS A 27 -9.51 -2.24 5.98
CA LYS A 27 -10.87 -1.95 6.44
C LYS A 27 -11.19 -2.79 7.67
N THR A 28 -11.73 -2.16 8.70
CA THR A 28 -12.16 -2.81 9.94
C THR A 28 -13.45 -2.17 10.43
N ASP A 29 -14.11 -2.76 11.43
CA ASP A 29 -15.29 -2.15 12.05
C ASP A 29 -14.99 -0.78 12.69
N ARG A 30 -13.75 -0.57 13.16
CA ARG A 30 -13.29 0.71 13.72
C ARG A 30 -12.88 1.73 12.65
N TYR A 31 -12.52 1.25 11.46
CA TYR A 31 -12.14 2.07 10.31
C TYR A 31 -13.09 1.78 9.14
N PRO A 32 -14.33 2.32 9.20
CA PRO A 32 -15.32 2.11 8.14
C PRO A 32 -14.90 2.74 6.81
N ASN A 33 -14.17 3.87 6.89
CA ASN A 33 -13.36 4.37 5.79
C ASN A 33 -12.00 3.66 5.85
N PRO A 34 -11.57 2.96 4.77
CA PRO A 34 -10.34 2.19 4.82
C PRO A 34 -9.12 3.05 5.13
N LEU A 35 -8.25 2.54 6.00
CA LEU A 35 -6.93 3.12 6.21
C LEU A 35 -6.06 2.74 5.01
N ILE A 36 -5.55 3.75 4.30
CA ILE A 36 -4.64 3.57 3.17
C ILE A 36 -3.21 3.85 3.66
N ILE A 37 -2.33 2.88 3.49
CA ILE A 37 -0.89 3.05 3.73
C ILE A 37 -0.19 2.92 2.38
N GLN A 38 0.52 3.96 1.98
CA GLN A 38 1.24 4.04 0.71
C GLN A 38 2.66 4.56 0.96
N GLY A 39 3.62 4.04 0.19
CA GLY A 39 4.98 4.56 0.12
C GLY A 39 5.92 3.58 -0.58
N ALA A 40 7.20 3.92 -0.61
CA ALA A 40 8.22 3.09 -1.26
C ALA A 40 8.21 1.66 -0.70
N GLY A 41 7.84 0.71 -1.56
CA GLY A 41 7.77 -0.71 -1.19
C GLY A 41 9.07 -1.48 -1.38
N ALA A 42 10.09 -0.81 -1.95
CA ALA A 42 11.39 -1.39 -2.26
C ALA A 42 12.47 -0.30 -2.25
N GLY A 43 13.72 -0.73 -2.09
CA GLY A 43 14.91 0.11 -2.00
C GLY A 43 15.77 -0.29 -0.80
N ALA A 44 17.09 -0.33 -0.98
CA ALA A 44 18.00 -0.85 0.04
C ALA A 44 17.85 -0.09 1.38
N ASP A 45 17.88 1.24 1.31
CA ASP A 45 17.80 2.10 2.50
C ASP A 45 16.44 1.98 3.21
N VAL A 46 15.32 2.04 2.45
CA VAL A 46 13.97 1.96 3.02
C VAL A 46 13.67 0.58 3.62
N THR A 47 14.20 -0.48 3.01
CA THR A 47 14.05 -1.84 3.54
C THR A 47 14.87 -2.01 4.81
N ALA A 48 16.11 -1.51 4.84
CA ALA A 48 16.98 -1.58 6.01
C ALA A 48 16.41 -0.77 7.20
N MET A 49 15.81 0.39 6.95
CA MET A 49 15.12 1.17 7.99
C MET A 49 13.97 0.39 8.62
N GLY A 50 13.21 -0.36 7.82
CA GLY A 50 12.14 -1.23 8.32
C GLY A 50 12.67 -2.32 9.25
N VAL A 51 13.80 -2.96 8.90
CA VAL A 51 14.45 -3.99 9.74
C VAL A 51 15.03 -3.38 11.03
N LEU A 52 15.62 -2.18 10.96
CA LEU A 52 16.21 -1.53 12.13
C LEU A 52 15.15 -1.05 13.14
N GLY A 53 13.94 -0.74 12.66
CA GLY A 53 12.85 -0.25 13.50
C GLY A 53 12.09 -1.35 14.26
N ASP A 54 12.36 -2.62 13.97
CA ASP A 54 11.81 -3.80 14.64
C ASP A 54 12.70 -4.23 15.82
#